data_AF-A0A212CEZ6-F1
#
_entry.id   AF-A0A212CEZ6-F1
#
_cell.length_a   1.000
_cell.length_b   1.000
_cell.length_c   1.000
_cell.angle_alpha   90.00
_cell.angle_beta   90.00
_cell.angle_gamma   90.00
#
_symmetry.space_group_name_H-M   'P 1'
#
loop_
_entity.id
_entity.type
_entity.pdbx_description
1 polymer ?
#
loop_
_entity_poly.entity_id
_entity_poly.type
_entity_poly.pdbx_seq_one_letter_code
_entity_poly.pdbx_strand_id
1 'polypeptide(L)'
;MVYTLDVPDAFYYCYSPDPSNANGKDTIMEAMAEQIVTVCATLDENPGVRYKSKPLDNASKLAQLVEKKLENYYKIDEKSLIKGKTHSQLIIIDRGFDPVSTVVHELTFQAMAYDLLPIENDTYKQV
;
A
#
# COMPACT_ATOMS: atom_id res chain seq x y z
N MET A 1 13.29 3.96 -4.26
CA MET A 1 13.06 2.62 -3.66
C MET A 1 11.60 2.29 -3.85
N VAL A 2 11.26 1.08 -4.28
CA VAL A 2 9.88 0.59 -4.44
C VAL A 2 9.72 -0.61 -3.52
N TYR A 3 8.58 -0.74 -2.87
CA TYR A 3 8.25 -1.88 -2.00
C TYR A 3 6.92 -2.49 -2.43
N THR A 4 6.73 -3.77 -2.15
CA THR A 4 5.47 -4.51 -2.29
C THR A 4 5.13 -5.15 -0.95
N LEU A 5 3.84 -5.24 -0.64
CA LEU A 5 3.35 -5.92 0.57
C LEU A 5 3.05 -7.41 0.32
N ASP A 6 3.06 -7.83 -0.94
CA ASP A 6 2.77 -9.21 -1.36
C ASP A 6 1.57 -9.81 -0.59
N VAL A 7 0.44 -9.12 -0.64
CA VAL A 7 -0.83 -9.58 -0.05
C VAL A 7 -1.71 -10.10 -1.18
N PRO A 8 -1.75 -11.42 -1.42
CA PRO A 8 -2.58 -12.01 -2.47
C PRO A 8 -4.05 -11.60 -2.27
N ASP A 9 -4.77 -11.45 -3.38
CA ASP A 9 -6.21 -11.14 -3.39
C ASP A 9 -6.61 -9.80 -2.75
N ALA A 10 -5.66 -8.98 -2.26
CA ALA A 10 -5.97 -7.70 -1.62
C ALA A 10 -6.81 -6.80 -2.53
N PHE A 11 -6.49 -6.79 -3.83
CA PHE A 11 -7.27 -6.07 -4.83
C PHE A 11 -8.72 -6.57 -4.90
N TYR A 12 -8.92 -7.88 -4.99
CA TYR A 12 -10.25 -8.48 -5.04
C TYR A 12 -11.08 -8.12 -3.81
N TYR A 13 -10.55 -8.34 -2.60
CA TYR A 13 -11.29 -8.05 -1.37
C TYR A 13 -11.57 -6.55 -1.17
N CYS A 14 -10.65 -5.67 -1.58
CA CYS A 14 -10.83 -4.22 -1.42
C CYS A 14 -11.92 -3.63 -2.33
N TYR A 15 -12.10 -4.20 -3.53
CA TYR A 15 -13.02 -3.69 -4.56
C TYR A 15 -14.19 -4.64 -4.88
N SER A 16 -14.28 -5.80 -4.21
CA SER A 16 -15.39 -6.73 -4.35
C SER A 16 -16.72 -6.07 -3.94
N PRO A 17 -17.78 -6.18 -4.76
CA PRO A 17 -19.12 -5.71 -4.40
C PRO A 17 -19.86 -6.67 -3.46
N ASP A 18 -19.38 -7.91 -3.31
CA ASP A 18 -20.02 -8.94 -2.50
C ASP A 18 -19.91 -8.62 -1.00
N PRO A 19 -21.05 -8.42 -0.29
CA PRO A 19 -21.04 -8.13 1.14
C PRO A 19 -20.48 -9.26 2.01
N SER A 20 -20.51 -10.52 1.53
CA SER A 20 -19.96 -11.66 2.28
C SER A 20 -18.44 -11.56 2.46
N ASN A 21 -17.77 -10.81 1.58
CA ASN A 21 -16.32 -10.56 1.61
C ASN A 21 -15.91 -9.43 2.58
N ALA A 22 -16.85 -8.77 3.26
CA ALA A 22 -16.56 -7.65 4.16
C ALA A 22 -15.58 -8.03 5.28
N ASN A 23 -15.74 -9.21 5.89
CA ASN A 23 -14.83 -9.70 6.93
C ASN A 23 -13.40 -9.96 6.38
N GLY A 24 -13.31 -10.47 5.15
CA GLY A 24 -12.03 -10.70 4.47
C GLY A 24 -11.32 -9.39 4.14
N LYS A 25 -12.06 -8.39 3.67
CA LYS A 25 -11.56 -7.03 3.42
C LYS A 25 -10.94 -6.41 4.67
N ASP A 26 -11.63 -6.50 5.80
CA ASP A 26 -11.15 -5.90 7.05
C ASP A 26 -9.87 -6.58 7.56
N THR A 27 -9.82 -7.92 7.46
CA THR A 27 -8.63 -8.71 7.80
C THR A 27 -7.43 -8.32 6.93
N ILE A 28 -7.64 -8.17 5.62
CA ILE A 28 -6.59 -7.77 4.67
C ILE A 28 -6.12 -6.34 4.92
N MET A 29 -7.02 -5.40 5.18
CA MET A 29 -6.65 -4.01 5.48
C MET A 29 -5.83 -3.89 6.76
N GLU A 30 -6.16 -4.68 7.78
CA GLU A 30 -5.36 -4.78 9.02
C GLU A 30 -3.95 -5.32 8.74
N ALA A 31 -3.83 -6.37 7.93
CA ALA A 31 -2.54 -6.95 7.54
C ALA A 31 -1.70 -5.94 6.73
N MET A 32 -2.31 -5.26 5.75
CA MET A 32 -1.65 -4.21 4.98
C MET A 32 -1.16 -3.07 5.89
N ALA A 33 -1.99 -2.63 6.84
CA ALA A 33 -1.62 -1.56 7.75
C ALA A 33 -0.41 -1.93 8.62
N GLU A 34 -0.35 -3.18 9.10
CA GLU A 34 0.78 -3.68 9.89
C GLU A 34 2.08 -3.72 9.08
N GLN A 35 2.03 -4.22 7.85
CA GLN A 35 3.21 -4.23 6.99
C GLN A 35 3.67 -2.82 6.58
N ILE A 36 2.74 -1.87 6.37
CA ILE A 36 3.10 -0.48 6.10
C ILE A 36 3.84 0.13 7.31
N VAL A 37 3.43 -0.21 8.53
CA VAL A 37 4.11 0.25 9.75
C VAL A 37 5.53 -0.31 9.83
N THR A 38 5.76 -1.57 9.46
CA THR A 38 7.13 -2.13 9.47
C THR A 38 8.04 -1.46 8.44
N VAL A 39 7.51 -1.05 7.28
CA VAL A 39 8.26 -0.22 6.32
C VAL A 39 8.67 1.12 6.94
N CYS A 40 7.73 1.80 7.61
CA CYS A 40 8.02 3.06 8.29
C CYS A 40 9.07 2.90 9.39
N ALA A 41 8.97 1.84 10.19
CA ALA A 41 9.92 1.52 11.25
C ALA A 41 11.31 1.18 10.68
N THR A 42 11.39 0.44 9.58
CA THR A 42 12.66 0.08 8.93
C THR A 42 13.40 1.30 8.37
N LEU A 43 12.66 2.34 8.00
CA LEU A 43 13.19 3.61 7.52
C LEU A 43 13.50 4.60 8.65
N ASP A 44 13.26 4.23 9.91
CA ASP A 44 13.28 5.15 11.06
C ASP A 44 12.42 6.40 10.79
N GLU A 45 11.15 6.19 10.42
CA GLU A 45 10.23 7.28 10.06
C GLU A 45 8.87 7.14 10.78
N ASN A 46 8.38 8.23 11.38
CA ASN A 46 7.02 8.33 11.93
C ASN A 46 6.22 9.37 11.12
N PRO A 47 5.76 9.00 9.92
CA PRO A 47 5.18 9.95 8.99
C PRO A 47 3.82 10.46 9.43
N GLY A 48 3.46 11.67 8.98
CA GLY A 48 2.07 12.13 8.97
C GLY A 48 1.26 11.35 7.94
N VAL A 49 0.22 10.64 8.36
CA VAL A 49 -0.64 9.84 7.47
C VAL A 49 -1.67 10.74 6.80
N ARG A 50 -1.73 10.70 5.47
CA ARG A 50 -2.69 11.43 4.64
C ARG A 50 -3.34 10.48 3.65
N TYR A 51 -4.55 10.78 3.24
CA TYR A 51 -5.28 9.95 2.28
C TYR A 51 -6.09 10.79 1.30
N LYS A 52 -6.39 10.20 0.14
CA LYS A 52 -7.36 10.76 -0.79
C LYS A 52 -8.78 10.37 -0.35
N SER A 53 -9.61 11.37 -0.03
CA SER A 53 -10.96 11.15 0.55
C SER A 53 -12.02 10.65 -0.44
N LYS A 54 -11.79 10.71 -1.76
CA LYS A 54 -12.77 10.36 -2.79
C LYS A 54 -12.08 9.61 -3.93
N PRO A 55 -12.74 8.67 -4.63
CA PRO A 55 -14.18 8.39 -4.61
C PRO A 55 -14.65 7.30 -3.63
N LEU A 56 -13.74 6.50 -3.08
CA LEU A 56 -14.05 5.38 -2.17
C LEU A 56 -13.48 5.64 -0.78
N ASP A 57 -14.01 4.93 0.22
CA ASP A 57 -13.60 5.06 1.62
C ASP A 57 -12.41 4.15 2.01
N ASN A 58 -11.92 3.35 1.07
CA ASN A 58 -10.84 2.37 1.30
C ASN A 58 -9.56 3.04 1.79
N ALA A 59 -9.10 4.09 1.09
CA ALA A 59 -7.91 4.85 1.48
C ALA A 59 -8.05 5.48 2.87
N SER A 60 -9.24 6.00 3.21
CA SER A 60 -9.53 6.57 4.52
C SER A 60 -9.47 5.52 5.63
N LYS A 61 -10.11 4.37 5.41
CA LYS A 61 -10.11 3.25 6.36
C LYS A 61 -8.69 2.73 6.61
N LEU A 62 -7.92 2.49 5.54
CA LEU A 62 -6.53 2.05 5.67
C LEU A 62 -5.66 3.09 6.39
N ALA A 63 -5.85 4.38 6.11
CA ALA A 63 -5.11 5.44 6.77
C ALA A 63 -5.36 5.48 8.28
N GLN A 64 -6.61 5.32 8.72
CA GLN A 64 -6.94 5.24 10.15
C GLN A 64 -6.27 4.04 10.82
N LEU A 65 -6.25 2.88 10.16
CA LEU A 65 -5.58 1.68 10.67
C LEU A 65 -4.07 1.88 10.79
N VAL A 66 -3.44 2.43 9.76
CA VAL A 66 -2.00 2.72 9.74
C VAL A 66 -1.64 3.74 10.81
N GLU A 67 -2.40 4.83 10.93
CA GLU A 67 -2.17 5.87 11.94
C GLU A 67 -2.23 5.30 13.36
N LYS A 68 -3.27 4.50 13.66
CA LYS A 68 -3.42 3.82 14.95
C LYS A 68 -2.27 2.86 15.24
N LYS A 69 -1.85 2.07 14.25
CA LYS A 69 -0.72 1.13 14.43
C LYS A 69 0.62 1.85 14.59
N LEU A 70 0.87 2.93 13.84
CA LEU A 70 2.07 3.76 14.01
C LEU A 70 2.12 4.38 15.41
N GLU A 71 1.00 4.92 15.88
CA GLU A 71 0.90 5.47 17.23
C GLU A 71 1.22 4.42 18.29
N ASN A 72 0.67 3.22 18.16
CA ASN A 72 0.96 2.12 19.09
C ASN A 72 2.43 1.67 19.01
N TYR A 73 2.98 1.52 17.80
CA TYR A 73 4.36 1.08 17.59
C TYR A 73 5.36 2.02 18.29
N TYR A 74 5.28 3.32 17.99
CA TYR A 74 6.23 4.31 18.55
C TYR A 74 5.98 4.67 20.01
N LYS A 75 4.80 4.34 20.57
CA LYS A 75 4.58 4.41 22.02
C LYS A 75 5.26 3.28 22.78
N ILE A 76 5.29 2.08 22.21
CA ILE A 76 5.82 0.87 22.85
C ILE A 76 7.32 0.72 22.61
N ASP A 77 7.82 1.21 21.47
CA ASP A 77 9.23 1.08 21.11
C ASP A 77 10.13 1.98 21.95
N GLU A 78 10.60 1.45 23.09
CA GLU A 78 11.54 2.13 24.00
C GLU A 78 12.90 2.43 23.34
N LYS A 79 13.25 1.73 22.26
CA LYS A 79 14.53 1.90 21.55
C LYS A 79 14.48 3.00 20.48
N SER A 80 13.28 3.37 20.03
CA SER A 80 13.15 4.40 19.01
C SER A 80 13.49 5.78 19.57
N LEU A 81 14.43 6.47 18.91
CA LEU A 81 14.71 7.90 19.12
C LEU A 81 13.52 8.77 18.65
N ILE A 82 12.63 8.20 17.84
CA ILE A 82 11.53 8.88 17.18
C ILE A 82 10.25 8.59 17.94
N LYS A 83 9.90 9.48 18.86
CA LYS A 83 8.62 9.42 19.60
C LYS A 83 7.53 10.29 18.98
N GLY A 84 7.92 11.33 18.26
CA GLY A 84 7.02 12.27 17.58
C GLY A 84 6.95 12.04 16.08
N LYS A 85 6.09 12.79 15.40
CA LYS A 85 6.02 12.80 13.94
C LYS A 85 7.32 13.37 13.35
N THR A 86 7.86 12.69 12.36
CA THR A 86 8.98 13.19 11.56
C THR A 86 8.47 14.13 10.46
N HIS A 87 9.37 14.75 9.71
CA HIS A 87 9.00 15.62 8.58
C HIS A 87 8.50 14.86 7.34
N SER A 88 8.37 13.54 7.41
CA SER A 88 7.89 12.69 6.32
C SER A 88 6.36 12.57 6.30
N GLN A 89 5.83 12.22 5.14
CA GLN A 89 4.40 12.02 4.91
C GLN A 89 4.17 10.68 4.24
N LEU A 90 3.15 9.96 4.70
CA LEU A 90 2.66 8.75 4.09
C LEU A 90 1.33 9.08 3.42
N ILE A 91 1.26 8.95 2.09
CA ILE A 91 0.07 9.27 1.31
C ILE A 91 -0.55 7.97 0.81
N ILE A 92 -1.78 7.70 1.25
CA ILE A 92 -2.56 6.53 0.85
C ILE A 92 -3.58 6.94 -0.21
N ILE A 93 -3.53 6.27 -1.36
CA ILE A 93 -4.40 6.52 -2.51
C ILE A 93 -5.02 5.22 -3.02
N ASP A 94 -6.28 5.29 -3.43
CA ASP A 94 -6.96 4.19 -4.11
C ASP A 94 -6.58 4.15 -5.60
N ARG A 95 -6.63 2.96 -6.20
CA ARG A 95 -6.24 2.74 -7.60
C ARG A 95 -7.10 3.54 -8.58
N GLY A 96 -8.37 3.79 -8.22
CA GLY A 96 -9.30 4.58 -9.01
C GLY A 96 -8.97 6.08 -9.10
N PHE A 97 -7.92 6.57 -8.45
CA PHE A 97 -7.47 7.96 -8.59
C PHE A 97 -6.99 8.29 -10.01
N ASP A 98 -6.32 7.33 -10.67
CA ASP A 98 -5.81 7.48 -12.03
C ASP A 98 -5.95 6.14 -12.78
N PRO A 99 -7.11 5.90 -13.42
CA PRO A 99 -7.31 4.70 -14.21
C PRO A 99 -6.63 4.77 -15.59
N VAL A 100 -6.21 5.95 -16.06
CA VAL A 100 -5.66 6.11 -17.43
C VAL A 100 -4.25 5.54 -17.48
N SER A 101 -3.41 5.88 -16.51
CA SER A 101 -2.02 5.39 -16.44
C SER A 101 -1.91 3.87 -16.29
N THR A 102 -3.02 3.17 -16.00
CA THR A 102 -3.02 1.71 -15.83
C THR A 102 -3.26 0.93 -17.12
N VAL A 103 -3.71 1.60 -18.19
CA VAL A 103 -4.10 0.95 -19.46
C VAL A 103 -3.32 1.47 -20.67
N VAL A 104 -2.59 2.57 -20.51
CA VAL A 104 -1.75 3.14 -21.57
C VAL A 104 -0.49 2.29 -21.75
N HIS A 105 -0.15 2.00 -23.00
CA HIS A 105 1.14 1.40 -23.35
C HIS A 105 2.24 2.45 -23.11
N GLU A 106 2.99 2.27 -22.03
CA GLU A 106 4.12 3.09 -21.66
C GLU A 106 5.33 2.80 -22.57
N LEU A 107 6.06 3.84 -22.97
CA LEU A 107 7.26 3.72 -23.82
C LEU A 107 8.57 3.76 -23.04
N THR A 108 8.51 3.74 -21.72
CA THR A 108 9.69 3.55 -20.87
C THR A 108 10.10 2.07 -20.87
N PHE A 109 11.41 1.79 -20.90
CA PHE A 109 11.92 0.43 -21.16
C PHE A 109 11.33 -0.63 -20.23
N GLN A 110 11.31 -0.37 -18.91
CA GLN A 110 10.78 -1.33 -17.94
C GLN A 110 9.28 -1.56 -18.14
N ALA A 111 8.47 -0.50 -18.24
CA ALA A 111 7.03 -0.65 -18.37
C ALA A 111 6.66 -1.35 -19.69
N MET A 112 7.27 -0.95 -20.81
CA MET A 112 7.07 -1.59 -22.11
C MET A 112 7.47 -3.07 -22.12
N ALA A 113 8.58 -3.42 -21.46
CA ALA A 113 9.05 -4.81 -21.40
C ALA A 113 8.07 -5.71 -20.63
N TYR A 114 7.57 -5.27 -19.48
CA TYR A 114 6.59 -6.03 -18.69
C TYR A 114 5.20 -6.08 -19.34
N ASP A 115 4.87 -5.11 -20.19
CA ASP A 115 3.61 -5.07 -20.94
C ASP A 115 3.63 -6.01 -22.17
N LEU A 116 4.74 -6.02 -22.92
CA LEU A 116 4.82 -6.69 -24.22
C LEU A 116 5.50 -8.07 -24.19
N LEU A 117 6.34 -8.36 -23.21
CA LEU A 117 7.08 -9.62 -23.11
C LEU A 117 6.50 -10.50 -22.00
N PRO A 118 6.56 -11.85 -22.15
CA PRO A 118 6.12 -12.78 -21.12
C PRO A 118 7.14 -12.86 -19.97
N ILE A 119 7.25 -11.79 -19.18
CA ILE A 119 8.09 -11.72 -17.98
C ILE A 119 7.26 -12.21 -16.80
N GLU A 120 7.68 -13.32 -16.20
CA GLU A 120 7.06 -13.87 -14.99
C GLU A 120 8.08 -13.88 -13.86
N ASN A 121 7.68 -13.42 -12.66
CA ASN A 121 8.56 -13.34 -11.49
C ASN A 121 9.90 -12.64 -11.82
N ASP A 122 9.80 -11.49 -12.50
CA ASP A 122 10.95 -10.68 -12.94
C ASP A 122 11.97 -11.43 -13.82
N THR A 123 11.58 -12.56 -14.42
CA THR A 123 12.44 -13.40 -15.25
C THR A 123 11.89 -13.47 -16.68
N TYR A 124 12.65 -12.92 -17.63
CA TYR A 124 12.39 -13.13 -19.04
C TYR A 124 13.02 -14.45 -19.51
N LYS A 125 12.22 -15.31 -20.16
CA LYS A 125 12.70 -16.51 -20.83
C LYS A 125 12.52 -16.33 -22.34
N GLN A 126 13.62 -16.44 -23.07
CA GLN A 126 13.56 -16.50 -24.52
C GLN A 126 12.89 -17.81 -24.93
N VAL A 127 11.77 -17.70 -25.65
CA VAL A 127 11.06 -18.84 -26.25
C VAL A 127 11.82 -19.31 -27.48
#